data_AF-A0A836UA69-F1
#
_entry.id   AF-A0A836UA69-F1
#
_cell.length_a   1.000
_cell.length_b   1.000
_cell.length_c   1.000
_cell.angle_alpha   90.00
_cell.angle_beta   90.00
_cell.angle_gamma   90.00
#
_symmetry.space_group_name_H-M   'P 1'
#
loop_
_entity.id
_entity.type
_entity.pdbx_description
1 polymer ?
#
loop_
_entity_poly.entity_id
_entity_poly.type
_entity_poly.pdbx_seq_one_letter_code
_entity_poly.pdbx_strand_id
1 'polypeptide(L)'
;MTAALDFSSGITASLLQHRFAKMDSTAYMMEIYGSEGRLYWKSGNPWFLPEPHFAPGKSEWQPLEPIVPDHFDAEGAASVEDYQFADEYVQALDEGRAHECSGAEGRHVLEILMGIFESGAYGRRVELPQTDRTHPLLRWRREAGLDLPAPMPRPYGEWLEVEDRRLGRS
;
A
#
# COMPACT_ATOMS: atom_id res chain seq x y z
N MET A 1 1.63 -8.77 10.37
CA MET A 1 0.38 -8.11 10.76
C MET A 1 -0.63 -8.35 9.66
N THR A 2 -1.87 -8.60 10.02
CA THR A 2 -2.99 -8.75 9.07
C THR A 2 -4.05 -7.73 9.45
N ALA A 3 -4.58 -7.01 8.47
CA ALA A 3 -5.74 -6.14 8.64
C ALA A 3 -6.84 -6.54 7.67
N ALA A 4 -8.06 -6.69 8.19
CA ALA A 4 -9.26 -6.86 7.38
C ALA A 4 -9.96 -5.49 7.26
N LEU A 5 -10.36 -5.14 6.04
CA LEU A 5 -11.02 -3.89 5.71
C LEU A 5 -12.38 -4.20 5.08
N ASP A 6 -13.43 -3.53 5.55
CA ASP A 6 -14.77 -3.60 4.98
C ASP A 6 -15.13 -2.24 4.38
N PHE A 7 -15.58 -2.23 3.13
CA PHE A 7 -16.00 -1.02 2.43
C PHE A 7 -17.53 -0.91 2.39
N SER A 8 -18.06 0.31 2.31
CA SER A 8 -19.51 0.56 2.25
C SER A 8 -20.19 -0.07 1.03
N SER A 9 -19.44 -0.36 -0.03
CA SER A 9 -19.90 -1.08 -1.23
C SER A 9 -20.06 -2.59 -1.03
N GLY A 10 -19.67 -3.13 0.14
CA GLY A 10 -19.63 -4.57 0.39
C GLY A 10 -18.34 -5.26 -0.09
N ILE A 11 -17.41 -4.50 -0.69
CA ILE A 11 -16.05 -4.99 -0.98
C ILE A 11 -15.34 -5.24 0.36
N THR A 12 -14.52 -6.28 0.39
CA THR A 12 -13.60 -6.55 1.50
C THR A 12 -12.17 -6.59 0.99
N ALA A 13 -11.21 -6.21 1.83
CA ALA A 13 -9.80 -6.33 1.53
C ALA A 13 -9.03 -6.89 2.72
N SER A 14 -7.93 -7.57 2.42
CA SER A 14 -6.97 -8.05 3.42
C SER A 14 -5.59 -7.47 3.13
N LEU A 15 -5.05 -6.70 4.06
CA LEU A 15 -3.67 -6.24 4.00
C LEU A 15 -2.78 -7.15 4.85
N LEU A 16 -1.74 -7.69 4.23
CA LEU A 16 -0.71 -8.48 4.89
C LEU A 16 0.60 -7.71 4.90
N GLN A 17 1.07 -7.36 6.10
CA GLN A 17 2.36 -6.70 6.29
C GLN A 17 3.30 -7.64 7.05
N HIS A 18 4.32 -8.13 6.35
CA HIS A 18 5.31 -9.06 6.89
C HIS A 18 6.66 -8.36 7.05
N ARG A 19 7.30 -8.55 8.20
CA ARG A 19 8.71 -8.19 8.38
C ARG A 19 9.56 -9.39 7.97
N PHE A 20 10.34 -9.24 6.91
CA PHE A 20 11.32 -10.24 6.49
C PHE A 20 12.65 -10.08 7.25
N ALA A 21 13.49 -11.12 7.18
CA ALA A 21 14.83 -11.08 7.78
C ALA A 21 15.75 -10.07 7.06
N LYS A 22 15.61 -9.96 5.74
CA LYS A 22 16.24 -8.96 4.89
C LYS A 22 15.16 -8.19 4.14
N MET A 23 15.44 -6.94 3.79
CA MET A 23 14.56 -6.14 2.95
C MET A 23 14.44 -6.77 1.56
N ASP A 24 13.21 -6.94 1.08
CA ASP A 24 12.89 -7.48 -0.24
C ASP A 24 11.86 -6.58 -0.89
N SER A 25 12.30 -5.75 -1.84
CA SER A 25 11.45 -4.84 -2.59
C SER A 25 10.55 -5.53 -3.61
N THR A 26 10.70 -6.84 -3.81
CA THR A 26 9.91 -7.64 -4.76
C THR A 26 8.77 -8.41 -4.08
N ALA A 27 8.67 -8.32 -2.76
CA ALA A 27 7.69 -9.06 -1.95
C ALA A 27 6.28 -8.44 -1.95
N TYR A 28 6.10 -7.24 -2.52
CA TYR A 28 4.79 -6.61 -2.66
C TYR A 28 3.96 -7.29 -3.74
N MET A 29 2.69 -7.53 -3.44
CA MET A 29 1.73 -8.21 -4.29
C MET A 29 0.36 -7.59 -4.06
N MET A 30 -0.44 -7.50 -5.12
CA MET A 30 -1.85 -7.17 -5.05
C MET A 30 -2.64 -8.22 -5.81
N GLU A 31 -3.80 -8.59 -5.27
CA GLU A 31 -4.76 -9.42 -5.98
C GLU A 31 -6.15 -8.83 -5.83
N ILE A 32 -6.88 -8.74 -6.94
CA ILE A 32 -8.22 -8.17 -7.03
C ILE A 32 -9.15 -9.24 -7.59
N TYR A 33 -10.23 -9.50 -6.88
CA TYR A 33 -11.24 -10.49 -7.25
C TYR A 33 -12.48 -9.74 -7.76
N GLY A 34 -12.82 -9.95 -9.02
CA GLY A 34 -14.03 -9.43 -9.65
C GLY A 34 -15.00 -10.54 -10.03
N SER A 35 -16.16 -10.18 -10.54
CA SER A 35 -17.15 -11.13 -11.08
C SER A 35 -16.73 -11.74 -12.42
N GLU A 36 -15.82 -11.09 -13.14
CA GLU A 36 -15.37 -11.51 -14.49
C GLU A 36 -13.99 -12.17 -14.49
N GLY A 37 -13.35 -12.26 -13.32
CA GLY A 37 -12.01 -12.81 -13.20
C GLY A 37 -11.21 -12.20 -12.07
N ARG A 38 -9.91 -12.45 -12.07
CA ARG A 38 -8.96 -11.97 -11.07
C ARG A 38 -7.81 -11.25 -11.73
N LEU A 39 -7.39 -10.16 -11.10
CA LEU A 39 -6.14 -9.48 -11.42
C LEU A 39 -5.10 -9.81 -10.37
N TYR A 40 -3.89 -10.12 -10.81
CA TYR A 40 -2.75 -10.33 -9.95
C TYR A 40 -1.62 -9.42 -10.40
N TRP A 41 -1.01 -8.72 -9.46
CA TRP A 41 0.15 -7.89 -9.74
C TRP A 41 1.26 -8.22 -8.75
N LYS A 42 2.45 -8.51 -9.28
CA LYS A 42 3.68 -8.66 -8.48
C LYS A 42 4.88 -8.18 -9.29
N SER A 43 5.67 -7.31 -8.68
CA SER A 43 6.97 -6.86 -9.22
C SER A 43 6.90 -6.39 -10.69
N GLY A 44 5.89 -5.56 -11.02
CA GLY A 44 5.78 -4.92 -12.34
C GLY A 44 5.03 -5.72 -13.41
N ASN A 45 4.61 -6.95 -13.13
CA ASN A 45 3.89 -7.77 -14.12
C ASN A 45 2.43 -7.97 -13.68
N PRO A 46 1.44 -7.38 -14.38
CA PRO A 46 0.04 -7.67 -14.18
C PRO A 46 -0.37 -8.94 -14.93
N TRP A 47 -1.26 -9.73 -14.32
CA TRP A 47 -1.81 -10.97 -14.86
C TRP A 47 -3.31 -10.98 -14.68
N PHE A 48 -4.00 -11.62 -15.62
CA PHE A 48 -5.43 -11.82 -15.60
C PHE A 48 -5.78 -13.30 -15.61
N LEU A 49 -6.72 -13.68 -14.76
CA LEU A 49 -7.37 -14.98 -14.79
C LEU A 49 -8.84 -14.78 -15.15
N PRO A 50 -9.34 -15.28 -16.30
CA PRO A 50 -10.73 -15.12 -16.73
C PRO A 50 -11.69 -16.06 -15.98
N GLU A 51 -11.42 -16.31 -14.70
CA GLU A 51 -12.23 -17.15 -13.83
C GLU A 51 -12.29 -16.51 -12.43
N PRO A 52 -13.47 -16.07 -11.97
CA PRO A 52 -13.63 -15.42 -10.67
C PRO A 52 -13.58 -16.41 -9.49
N HIS A 53 -13.79 -17.70 -9.73
CA HIS A 53 -13.95 -18.71 -8.69
C HIS A 53 -12.92 -19.83 -8.80
N PHE A 54 -12.57 -20.46 -7.67
CA PHE A 54 -11.78 -21.69 -7.70
C PHE A 54 -12.65 -22.85 -8.16
N ALA A 55 -12.84 -22.97 -9.48
CA ALA A 55 -13.57 -24.06 -10.11
C ALA A 55 -12.61 -25.20 -10.51
N PRO A 56 -13.04 -26.46 -10.44
CA PRO A 56 -12.31 -27.57 -11.05
C PRO A 56 -12.23 -27.37 -12.57
N GLY A 57 -11.02 -27.29 -13.13
CA GLY A 57 -10.78 -27.00 -14.54
C GLY A 57 -9.37 -26.44 -14.77
N LYS A 58 -9.07 -26.02 -16.00
CA LYS A 58 -7.83 -25.31 -16.32
C LYS A 58 -8.17 -23.90 -16.79
N SER A 59 -8.06 -22.94 -15.88
CA SER A 59 -7.93 -21.53 -16.24
C SER A 59 -6.49 -21.14 -15.97
N GLU A 60 -5.80 -20.62 -16.99
CA GLU A 60 -4.40 -20.22 -16.90
C GLU A 60 -4.31 -18.71 -16.74
N TRP A 61 -3.36 -18.26 -15.92
CA TRP A 61 -3.02 -16.85 -15.82
C TRP A 61 -2.46 -16.36 -17.15
N GLN A 62 -3.00 -15.26 -17.65
CA GLN A 62 -2.59 -14.61 -18.89
C GLN A 62 -1.86 -13.31 -18.54
N PRO A 63 -0.72 -13.01 -19.18
CA PRO A 63 -0.07 -11.73 -18.99
C PRO A 63 -1.02 -10.62 -19.47
N LEU A 64 -1.06 -9.51 -18.74
CA LEU A 64 -1.68 -8.28 -19.21
C LEU A 64 -0.58 -7.37 -19.72
N GLU A 65 -0.75 -6.88 -20.95
CA GLU A 65 0.14 -5.88 -21.50
C GLU A 65 -0.07 -4.56 -20.75
N PRO A 66 1.01 -3.91 -20.27
CA PRO A 66 0.91 -2.61 -19.64
C PRO A 66 0.44 -1.58 -20.66
N ILE A 67 -0.39 -0.63 -20.21
CA ILE A 67 -0.75 0.53 -21.01
C ILE A 67 0.42 1.49 -20.92
N VAL A 68 1.06 1.80 -22.06
CA VAL A 68 2.20 2.73 -22.14
C VAL A 68 1.79 3.94 -22.98
N PRO A 69 2.05 5.19 -22.52
CA PRO A 69 1.72 6.37 -23.30
C PRO A 69 2.50 6.42 -24.63
N ASP A 70 1.85 6.85 -25.71
CA ASP A 70 2.46 6.89 -27.07
C ASP A 70 3.72 7.76 -27.14
N HIS A 71 3.83 8.76 -26.27
CA HIS A 71 4.94 9.70 -26.19
C HIS A 71 6.04 9.27 -25.20
N PHE A 72 5.96 8.07 -24.63
CA PHE A 72 7.01 7.52 -23.78
C PHE A 72 8.26 7.19 -24.61
N ASP A 73 9.42 7.70 -24.17
CA ASP A 73 10.72 7.38 -24.77
C ASP A 73 11.34 6.16 -24.07
N ALA A 74 11.30 5.01 -24.74
CA ALA A 74 11.86 3.75 -24.24
C ALA A 74 13.40 3.73 -24.21
N GLU A 75 14.08 4.65 -24.91
CA GLU A 75 15.54 4.82 -24.84
C GLU A 75 15.96 5.83 -23.76
N GLY A 76 14.98 6.49 -23.13
CA GLY A 76 15.16 7.49 -22.09
C GLY A 76 15.63 6.91 -20.75
N ALA A 77 15.94 7.81 -19.81
CA ALA A 77 16.45 7.44 -18.49
C ALA A 77 15.34 7.11 -17.46
N ALA A 78 14.07 7.41 -17.77
CA ALA A 78 12.95 7.21 -16.86
C ALA A 78 12.32 5.82 -17.04
N SER A 79 11.81 5.23 -15.95
CA SER A 79 10.92 4.08 -16.08
C SER A 79 9.55 4.52 -16.60
N VAL A 80 8.77 3.56 -17.12
CA VAL A 80 7.40 3.82 -17.60
C VAL A 80 6.52 4.39 -16.48
N GLU A 81 6.65 3.85 -15.27
CA GLU A 81 5.83 4.25 -14.11
C GLU A 81 6.13 5.68 -13.66
N ASP A 82 7.41 6.04 -13.57
CA ASP A 82 7.83 7.41 -13.23
C ASP A 82 7.40 8.40 -14.30
N TYR A 83 7.51 8.00 -15.58
CA TYR A 83 7.03 8.81 -16.70
C TYR A 83 5.51 9.02 -16.62
N GLN A 84 4.72 7.95 -16.43
CA GLN A 84 3.27 8.03 -16.34
C GLN A 84 2.78 8.91 -15.20
N PHE A 85 3.45 8.85 -14.04
CA PHE A 85 3.15 9.74 -12.92
C PHE A 85 3.37 11.22 -13.31
N ALA A 86 4.51 11.53 -13.93
CA ALA A 86 4.81 12.89 -14.37
C ALA A 86 3.86 13.37 -15.49
N ASP A 87 3.52 12.49 -16.43
CA ASP A 87 2.61 12.76 -17.55
C ASP A 87 1.19 13.08 -17.05
N GLU A 88 0.62 12.24 -16.19
CA GLU A 88 -0.68 12.50 -15.55
C GLU A 88 -0.66 13.81 -14.75
N TYR A 89 0.45 14.14 -14.08
CA TYR A 89 0.57 15.42 -13.38
C TYR A 89 0.50 16.62 -14.33
N VAL A 90 1.16 16.55 -15.48
CA VAL A 90 1.09 17.62 -16.51
C VAL A 90 -0.31 17.71 -17.10
N GLN A 91 -0.93 16.59 -17.45
CA GLN A 91 -2.31 16.55 -17.97
C GLN A 91 -3.31 17.15 -16.96
N ALA A 92 -3.18 16.82 -15.68
CA ALA A 92 -4.02 17.38 -14.63
C ALA A 92 -3.88 18.92 -14.52
N LEU A 93 -2.67 19.46 -14.71
CA LEU A 93 -2.44 20.91 -14.74
C LEU A 93 -3.08 21.57 -15.97
N ASP A 94 -2.91 20.97 -17.15
CA ASP A 94 -3.46 21.49 -18.41
C ASP A 94 -5.00 21.50 -18.39
N GLU A 95 -5.61 20.46 -17.82
CA GLU A 95 -7.07 20.33 -17.70
C GLU A 95 -7.65 21.08 -16.48
N GLY A 96 -6.81 21.58 -15.58
CA GLY A 96 -7.24 22.25 -14.35
C GLY A 96 -7.97 21.32 -13.37
N ARG A 97 -7.62 20.02 -13.36
CA ARG A 97 -8.17 19.01 -12.45
C ARG A 97 -7.15 18.59 -11.40
N ALA A 98 -7.61 17.91 -10.35
CA ALA A 98 -6.70 17.27 -9.42
C ALA A 98 -6.05 16.05 -10.09
N HIS A 99 -4.74 15.86 -9.83
CA HIS A 99 -4.06 14.60 -10.15
C HIS A 99 -4.71 13.47 -9.35
N GLU A 100 -4.84 12.29 -9.96
CA GLU A 100 -5.23 11.06 -9.27
C GLU A 100 -4.47 10.80 -7.95
N CYS A 101 -3.17 11.07 -7.88
CA CYS A 101 -2.36 11.03 -6.65
C CYS A 101 -2.40 12.37 -5.90
N SER A 102 -3.58 12.75 -5.41
CA SER A 102 -3.80 14.03 -4.71
C SER A 102 -3.57 13.97 -3.19
N GLY A 103 -3.53 15.14 -2.55
CA GLY A 103 -3.55 15.24 -1.09
C GLY A 103 -4.83 14.69 -0.44
N ALA A 104 -5.95 14.65 -1.17
CA ALA A 104 -7.19 14.03 -0.68
C ALA A 104 -7.03 12.50 -0.60
N GLU A 105 -6.46 11.89 -1.64
CA GLU A 105 -6.14 10.46 -1.65
C GLU A 105 -5.07 10.11 -0.62
N GLY A 106 -4.02 10.92 -0.51
CA GLY A 106 -2.98 10.75 0.51
C GLY A 106 -3.54 10.79 1.94
N ARG A 107 -4.53 11.66 2.20
CA ARG A 107 -5.24 11.68 3.49
C ARG A 107 -6.04 10.40 3.71
N HIS A 108 -6.69 9.84 2.68
CA HIS A 108 -7.43 8.59 2.82
C HIS A 108 -6.51 7.41 3.17
N VAL A 109 -5.35 7.31 2.52
CA VAL A 109 -4.31 6.31 2.84
C VAL A 109 -3.85 6.43 4.30
N LEU A 110 -3.61 7.66 4.78
CA LEU A 110 -3.23 7.89 6.17
C LEU A 110 -4.34 7.48 7.16
N GLU A 111 -5.61 7.74 6.85
CA GLU A 111 -6.74 7.31 7.69
C GLU A 111 -6.81 5.79 7.80
N ILE A 112 -6.59 5.05 6.70
CA ILE A 112 -6.53 3.58 6.73
C ILE A 112 -5.36 3.10 7.61
N LEU A 113 -4.16 3.66 7.41
CA LEU A 113 -2.97 3.30 8.19
C LEU A 113 -3.20 3.51 9.70
N MET A 114 -3.77 4.66 10.05
CA MET A 114 -4.03 5.03 11.44
C MET A 114 -5.17 4.18 12.03
N GLY A 115 -6.19 3.85 11.25
CA GLY A 115 -7.23 2.90 11.64
C GLY A 115 -6.69 1.50 11.92
N ILE A 116 -5.74 1.01 11.12
CA ILE A 116 -5.05 -0.26 11.36
C ILE A 116 -4.26 -0.24 12.66
N PHE A 117 -3.51 0.84 12.92
CA PHE A 117 -2.77 1.00 14.18
C PHE A 117 -3.70 1.06 15.39
N GLU A 118 -4.82 1.78 15.30
CA GLU A 118 -5.80 1.84 16.38
C GLU A 118 -6.45 0.47 16.61
N SER A 119 -6.89 -0.19 15.54
CA SER A 119 -7.47 -1.54 15.63
C SER A 119 -6.49 -2.53 16.26
N GLY A 120 -5.22 -2.50 15.86
CA GLY A 120 -4.17 -3.35 16.44
C GLY A 120 -3.85 -3.04 17.90
N ALA A 121 -3.85 -1.76 18.31
CA ALA A 121 -3.55 -1.35 19.68
C ALA A 121 -4.68 -1.69 20.67
N TYR A 122 -5.94 -1.60 20.23
CA TYR A 122 -7.11 -1.75 21.10
C TYR A 122 -7.93 -3.02 20.84
N GLY A 123 -7.57 -3.82 19.84
CA GLY A 123 -8.23 -5.10 19.53
C GLY A 123 -9.69 -4.96 19.10
N ARG A 124 -10.04 -3.88 18.40
CA ARG A 124 -11.43 -3.55 18.03
C ARG A 124 -11.54 -3.03 16.61
N ARG A 125 -12.72 -3.18 16.00
CA ARG A 125 -13.06 -2.51 14.74
C ARG A 125 -13.04 -0.99 14.92
N VAL A 126 -12.51 -0.30 13.91
CA VAL A 126 -12.42 1.16 13.87
C VAL A 126 -13.18 1.64 12.64
N GLU A 127 -14.17 2.51 12.86
CA GLU A 127 -14.89 3.18 11.78
C GLU A 127 -14.03 4.33 11.23
N LEU A 128 -14.03 4.49 9.91
CA LEU A 128 -13.27 5.53 9.22
C LEU A 128 -14.22 6.59 8.63
N PRO A 129 -13.84 7.89 8.65
CA PRO A 129 -12.61 8.44 9.23
C PRO A 129 -12.61 8.38 10.77
N GLN A 130 -11.43 8.34 11.39
CA GLN A 130 -11.33 8.31 12.86
C GLN A 130 -11.84 9.63 13.46
N THR A 131 -12.67 9.53 14.50
CA THR A 131 -13.13 10.72 15.25
C THR A 131 -11.96 11.45 15.92
N ASP A 132 -11.03 10.70 16.51
CA ASP A 132 -9.79 11.25 17.09
C ASP A 132 -8.61 10.95 16.16
N ARG A 133 -8.10 12.01 15.52
CA ARG A 133 -6.98 11.97 14.58
C ARG A 133 -5.59 12.11 15.21
N THR A 134 -5.49 12.02 16.54
CA THR A 134 -4.18 11.92 17.20
C THR A 134 -3.54 10.56 16.93
N HIS A 135 -2.21 10.45 17.05
CA HIS A 135 -1.51 9.20 16.74
C HIS A 135 -1.92 8.07 17.69
N PRO A 136 -2.58 6.99 17.21
CA PRO A 136 -3.22 6.00 18.08
C PRO A 136 -2.20 5.24 18.92
N LEU A 137 -1.04 4.90 18.38
CA LEU A 137 0.01 4.23 19.15
C LEU A 137 0.61 5.11 20.27
N LEU A 138 0.69 6.44 20.07
CA LEU A 138 1.18 7.33 21.13
C LEU A 138 0.14 7.51 22.24
N ARG A 139 -1.15 7.55 21.87
CA ARG A 139 -2.26 7.53 22.83
C ARG A 139 -2.26 6.23 23.64
N TRP A 140 -2.23 5.08 22.96
CA TRP A 140 -2.16 3.75 23.59
C TRP A 140 -0.97 3.62 24.55
N ARG A 141 0.23 4.08 24.17
CA ARG A 141 1.40 4.06 25.06
C ARG A 141 1.17 4.85 26.35
N ARG A 142 0.63 6.07 26.25
CA ARG A 142 0.35 6.92 27.43
C ARG A 142 -0.67 6.26 28.36
N GLU A 143 -1.74 5.69 27.80
CA GLU A 143 -2.77 4.98 28.56
C GLU A 143 -2.21 3.74 29.27
N ALA A 144 -1.22 3.07 28.67
CA ALA A 144 -0.48 1.96 29.26
C ALA A 144 0.62 2.39 30.25
N GLY A 145 0.78 3.69 30.52
CA GLY A 145 1.84 4.21 31.40
C GLY A 145 3.25 4.10 30.81
N LEU A 146 3.37 4.00 29.48
CA LEU A 146 4.64 3.93 28.77
C LEU A 146 5.08 5.32 28.28
N ASP A 147 6.38 5.60 28.37
CA ASP A 147 6.99 6.80 27.80
C ASP A 147 6.85 6.84 26.27
N LEU A 148 6.98 8.03 25.69
CA LEU A 148 7.05 8.17 24.24
C LEU A 148 8.32 7.49 23.69
N PRO A 149 8.28 6.93 22.46
CA PRO A 149 9.47 6.35 21.85
C PRO A 149 10.56 7.42 21.71
N ALA A 150 11.81 7.02 21.96
CA ALA A 150 12.96 7.88 21.71
C ALA A 150 13.02 8.26 20.23
N PRO A 151 13.53 9.46 19.89
CA PRO A 151 13.75 9.86 18.50
C PRO A 151 14.66 8.85 17.79
N MET A 152 14.32 8.53 16.54
CA MET A 152 15.13 7.68 15.66
C MET A 152 15.60 8.49 14.44
N PRO A 153 16.73 8.12 13.81
CA PRO A 153 17.13 8.71 12.54
C PRO A 153 16.01 8.58 11.49
N ARG A 154 15.87 9.60 10.64
CA ARG A 154 14.94 9.57 9.50
C ARG A 154 15.52 8.91 8.25
N PRO A 155 16.80 9.09 7.90
CA PRO A 155 17.38 8.38 6.76
C PRO A 155 17.28 6.88 6.96
N TYR A 156 16.75 6.17 5.96
CA TYR A 156 16.43 4.74 6.10
C TYR A 156 17.64 3.88 6.49
N GLY A 157 18.81 4.14 5.89
CA GLY A 157 20.04 3.42 6.22
C GLY A 157 20.45 3.59 7.69
N GLU A 158 20.49 4.83 8.17
CA GLU A 158 20.81 5.13 9.57
C GLU A 158 19.78 4.56 10.54
N TRP A 159 18.49 4.63 10.18
CA TRP A 159 17.42 4.02 10.96
C TRP A 159 17.60 2.51 11.08
N LEU A 160 17.91 1.85 9.95
CA LEU A 160 18.07 0.40 9.88
C LEU A 160 19.26 -0.06 10.72
N GLU A 161 20.38 0.66 10.70
CA GLU A 161 21.54 0.36 11.55
C GLU A 161 21.21 0.44 13.05
N VAL A 162 20.48 1.47 13.47
CA VAL A 162 20.04 1.59 14.87
C VAL A 162 19.08 0.47 15.25
N GLU A 163 18.15 0.14 14.36
CA GLU A 163 17.16 -0.91 14.57
C GLU A 163 17.79 -2.32 14.61
N ASP A 164 18.78 -2.59 13.76
CA ASP A 164 19.51 -3.87 13.76
C ASP A 164 20.34 -4.04 15.04
N ARG A 165 20.97 -2.97 15.53
CA ARG A 165 21.61 -2.97 16.86
C ARG A 165 20.60 -3.27 17.97
N ARG A 166 19.43 -2.62 17.94
CA ARG A 166 18.35 -2.84 18.93
C ARG A 166 17.84 -4.28 18.94
N LEU A 167 17.85 -4.94 17.78
CA LEU A 167 17.38 -6.31 17.60
C LEU A 167 18.49 -7.37 17.72
N GLY A 168 19.75 -6.98 17.95
CA GLY A 168 20.89 -7.89 18.06
C GLY A 168 21.25 -8.59 16.74
N ARG A 169 21.07 -7.91 15.61
CA ARG A 169 21.34 -8.44 14.25
C ARG A 169 22.68 -7.99 13.67
N SER A 170 23.40 -7.11 14.37
CA SER A 170 24.68 -6.50 13.98
C SER A 170 25.79 -6.85 14.97
#